data_AF-B9EQC7-F1
#
_entry.id   AF-B9EQC7-F1
#
_cell.length_a   1.000
_cell.length_b   1.000
_cell.length_c   1.000
_cell.angle_alpha   90.00
_cell.angle_beta   90.00
_cell.angle_gamma   90.00
#
_symmetry.space_group_name_H-M   'P 1'
#
loop_
_entity.id
_entity.type
_entity.pdbx_description
1 polymer ?
#
loop_
_entity_poly.entity_id
_entity_poly.type
_entity_poly.pdbx_seq_one_letter_code
_entity_poly.pdbx_strand_id
1 'polypeptide(L)'
;MPSPGVMELGRQLCGKMRSRRAEGPVSVPMRGLEIHFYLPNMPQLGFLKDSFTAEELCVEAAKKCYISPLCHNLFGLYDESRTLWYAPNHFFKITDETCIKLHYRMMFYFTNWHGTSESESPVWRHCISKLRGGLSPQKVPEGTPLLDSASLDYLFFQGQHDFQKGLAVVRSQQSEAEQLHLPFLRPNLLQLLFKTQNPGWNTLEPPRN
;
A
#
# COMPACT_ATOMS: atom_id res chain seq x y z
N MET A 1 34.76 -13.53 58.55
CA MET A 1 35.85 -14.14 57.74
C MET A 1 35.88 -15.61 58.10
N PRO A 2 35.91 -16.59 57.16
CA PRO A 2 36.27 -16.53 55.74
C PRO A 2 35.21 -17.14 54.76
N SER A 3 35.36 -16.88 53.45
CA SER A 3 34.75 -17.65 52.35
C SER A 3 35.56 -18.93 52.11
N PRO A 4 34.95 -20.04 51.64
CA PRO A 4 35.07 -20.38 50.20
C PRO A 4 33.96 -21.33 49.69
N GLY A 5 33.52 -21.20 48.43
CA GLY A 5 32.83 -22.32 47.77
C GLY A 5 31.66 -21.96 46.88
N VAL A 6 31.95 -21.38 45.72
CA VAL A 6 31.23 -21.68 44.48
C VAL A 6 32.31 -21.71 43.40
N MET A 7 33.06 -22.81 43.28
CA MET A 7 32.82 -23.80 42.22
C MET A 7 32.25 -23.15 40.95
N GLU A 8 33.15 -22.54 40.16
CA GLU A 8 33.60 -23.17 38.91
C GLU A 8 32.59 -24.19 38.35
N LEU A 9 31.64 -23.75 37.53
CA LEU A 9 30.95 -24.61 36.57
C LEU A 9 30.23 -23.74 35.53
N GLY A 10 30.77 -23.75 34.31
CA GLY A 10 30.00 -23.36 33.13
C GLY A 10 30.59 -22.30 32.20
N ARG A 11 31.88 -21.95 32.30
CA ARG A 11 32.55 -21.16 31.26
C ARG A 11 33.60 -21.97 30.52
N GLN A 12 33.12 -22.84 29.64
CA GLN A 12 33.73 -23.21 28.36
C GLN A 12 32.96 -24.40 27.78
N LEU A 13 32.36 -24.23 26.60
CA LEU A 13 32.63 -25.07 25.42
C LEU A 13 31.69 -24.65 24.25
N CYS A 14 32.28 -24.52 23.07
CA CYS A 14 31.68 -24.62 21.73
C CYS A 14 30.73 -23.48 21.29
N GLY A 15 30.92 -22.78 20.17
CA GLY A 15 31.82 -22.99 19.06
C GLY A 15 31.97 -21.70 18.25
N LYS A 16 33.15 -21.56 17.67
CA LYS A 16 33.63 -20.46 16.85
C LYS A 16 32.90 -20.50 15.51
N MET A 17 31.70 -19.94 15.41
CA MET A 17 31.08 -19.68 14.11
C MET A 17 31.80 -18.51 13.46
N ARG A 18 32.82 -18.84 12.65
CA ARG A 18 33.34 -17.94 11.62
C ARG A 18 32.14 -17.50 10.79
N SER A 19 31.72 -16.27 10.98
CA SER A 19 30.74 -15.60 10.12
C SER A 19 31.22 -15.75 8.69
N ARG A 20 30.65 -16.73 7.97
CA ARG A 20 30.65 -16.70 6.53
C ARG A 20 29.84 -15.46 6.21
N ARG A 21 30.51 -14.42 5.71
CA ARG A 21 29.83 -13.40 4.92
C ARG A 21 29.03 -14.19 3.88
N ALA A 22 27.73 -14.30 4.09
CA ALA A 22 26.83 -14.63 3.02
C ALA A 22 27.02 -13.50 2.03
N GLU A 23 27.70 -13.79 0.93
CA GLU A 23 27.59 -12.95 -0.24
C GLU A 23 26.09 -12.85 -0.51
N GLY A 24 25.52 -11.68 -0.24
CA GLY A 24 24.15 -11.38 -0.58
C GLY A 24 23.96 -11.64 -2.08
N PRO A 25 22.72 -11.89 -2.53
CA PRO A 25 22.45 -12.11 -3.93
C PRO A 25 23.11 -10.98 -4.74
N VAL A 26 23.96 -11.37 -5.70
CA VAL A 26 24.61 -10.44 -6.62
C VAL A 26 23.50 -9.62 -7.25
N SER A 27 23.40 -8.34 -6.87
CA SER A 27 22.42 -7.44 -7.45
C SER A 27 22.83 -7.23 -8.91
N VAL A 28 22.13 -7.88 -9.83
CA VAL A 28 22.25 -7.54 -11.25
C VAL A 28 21.96 -6.03 -11.36
N PRO A 29 22.80 -5.24 -12.03
CA PRO A 29 22.54 -3.82 -12.20
C PRO A 29 21.16 -3.66 -12.86
N MET A 30 20.24 -3.00 -12.17
CA MET A 30 18.92 -2.69 -12.72
C MET A 30 19.13 -1.86 -13.99
N ARG A 31 18.52 -2.28 -15.09
CA ARG A 31 18.57 -1.59 -16.38
C ARG A 31 17.16 -1.34 -16.87
N GLY A 32 16.94 -0.14 -17.39
CA GLY A 32 15.65 0.35 -17.83
C GLY A 32 14.80 0.92 -16.68
N LEU A 33 13.49 0.86 -16.88
CA LEU A 33 12.47 1.26 -15.91
C LEU A 33 11.76 0.03 -15.39
N GLU A 34 11.65 -0.09 -14.07
CA GLU A 34 10.90 -1.14 -13.40
C GLU A 34 9.71 -0.58 -12.62
N ILE A 35 8.55 -1.21 -12.77
CA ILE A 35 7.35 -0.96 -11.95
C ILE A 35 7.17 -2.12 -10.98
N HIS A 36 7.25 -1.78 -9.70
CA HIS A 36 7.11 -2.69 -8.57
C HIS A 36 5.69 -2.64 -8.03
N PHE A 37 5.23 -3.78 -7.51
CA PHE A 37 3.88 -3.98 -7.00
C PHE A 37 3.89 -4.35 -5.53
N TYR A 38 2.83 -4.01 -4.82
CA TYR A 38 2.67 -4.42 -3.41
C TYR A 38 2.07 -5.81 -3.25
N LEU A 39 1.45 -6.36 -4.31
CA LEU A 39 0.88 -7.71 -4.29
C LEU A 39 1.97 -8.78 -4.10
N PRO A 40 1.74 -9.79 -3.24
CA PRO A 40 2.70 -10.86 -3.02
C PRO A 40 2.88 -11.70 -4.28
N ASN A 41 4.12 -12.11 -4.55
CA ASN A 41 4.49 -12.93 -5.72
C ASN A 41 4.13 -12.31 -7.08
N MET A 42 3.86 -11.01 -7.14
CA MET A 42 3.64 -10.30 -8.39
C MET A 42 5.00 -9.88 -8.97
N PRO A 43 5.42 -10.41 -10.13
CA PRO A 43 6.69 -10.00 -10.75
C PRO A 43 6.63 -8.54 -11.17
N GLN A 44 7.74 -7.82 -11.12
CA GLN A 44 7.81 -6.44 -11.61
C GLN A 44 7.55 -6.36 -13.14
N LEU A 45 7.14 -5.18 -13.62
CA LEU A 45 7.15 -4.87 -15.05
C LEU A 45 8.44 -4.15 -15.40
N GLY A 46 9.18 -4.67 -16.38
CA GLY A 46 10.43 -4.06 -16.84
C GLY A 46 10.28 -3.52 -18.26
N PHE A 47 10.81 -2.33 -18.49
CA PHE A 47 10.86 -1.64 -19.78
C PHE A 47 12.32 -1.29 -20.06
N LEU A 48 12.89 -1.84 -21.13
CA LEU A 48 14.34 -1.73 -21.40
C LEU A 48 14.69 -0.55 -22.31
N LYS A 49 13.78 -0.19 -23.21
CA LYS A 49 13.91 0.87 -24.21
C LYS A 49 12.52 1.37 -24.58
N ASP A 50 12.46 2.42 -25.39
CA ASP A 50 11.28 3.17 -25.80
C ASP A 50 10.93 4.33 -24.87
N SER A 51 9.83 5.00 -25.17
CA SER A 51 9.35 6.12 -24.38
C SER A 51 7.87 5.94 -24.10
N PHE A 52 7.50 6.22 -22.86
CA PHE A 52 6.16 5.96 -22.34
C PHE A 52 5.72 7.13 -21.48
N THR A 53 4.43 7.44 -21.54
CA THR A 53 3.79 8.28 -20.54
C THR A 53 3.57 7.50 -19.24
N ALA A 54 3.49 8.21 -18.11
CA ALA A 54 3.14 7.60 -16.83
C ALA A 54 1.76 6.91 -16.90
N GLU A 55 0.81 7.47 -17.65
CA GLU A 55 -0.52 6.88 -17.87
C GLU A 55 -0.44 5.53 -18.59
N GLU A 56 0.31 5.42 -19.69
CA GLU A 56 0.49 4.15 -20.41
C GLU A 56 1.10 3.07 -19.51
N LEU A 57 2.12 3.44 -18.73
CA LEU A 57 2.73 2.56 -17.74
C LEU A 57 1.74 2.14 -16.63
N CYS A 58 0.91 3.07 -16.15
CA CYS A 58 -0.17 2.78 -15.20
C CYS A 58 -1.23 1.85 -15.79
N VAL A 59 -1.53 1.93 -17.10
CA VAL A 59 -2.49 1.06 -17.78
C VAL A 59 -1.96 -0.37 -17.82
N GLU A 60 -0.68 -0.57 -18.15
CA GLU A 60 -0.04 -1.89 -18.13
C GLU A 60 0.05 -2.47 -16.72
N ALA A 61 0.37 -1.63 -15.73
CA ALA A 61 0.33 -1.99 -14.32
C ALA A 61 -1.08 -2.42 -13.85
N ALA A 62 -2.10 -1.64 -14.20
CA ALA A 62 -3.50 -1.93 -13.85
C ALA A 62 -3.96 -3.28 -14.41
N LYS A 63 -3.66 -3.55 -15.69
CA LYS A 63 -3.97 -4.84 -16.33
C LYS A 63 -3.33 -6.00 -15.58
N LYS A 64 -2.04 -5.86 -15.22
CA LYS A 64 -1.30 -6.91 -14.51
C LYS A 64 -1.83 -7.16 -13.10
N CYS A 65 -2.33 -6.12 -12.44
CA CYS A 65 -2.93 -6.20 -11.10
C CYS A 65 -4.45 -6.47 -11.13
N TYR A 66 -5.04 -6.70 -12.30
CA TYR A 66 -6.48 -6.91 -12.50
C TYR A 66 -7.36 -5.76 -11.97
N ILE A 67 -6.82 -4.54 -11.92
CA ILE A 67 -7.55 -3.33 -11.54
C ILE A 67 -8.47 -2.94 -12.70
N SER A 68 -9.77 -2.77 -12.42
CA SER A 68 -10.71 -2.38 -13.47
C SER A 68 -10.44 -0.97 -13.99
N PRO A 69 -10.85 -0.68 -15.25
CA PRO A 69 -10.78 0.68 -15.78
C PRO A 69 -11.51 1.73 -14.92
N LEU A 70 -12.53 1.32 -14.16
CA LEU A 70 -13.29 2.20 -13.26
C LEU A 70 -12.44 2.66 -12.05
N CYS A 71 -11.51 1.83 -11.60
CA CYS A 71 -10.62 2.10 -10.47
C CYS A 71 -9.22 2.56 -10.89
N HIS A 72 -8.84 2.42 -12.15
CA HIS A 72 -7.53 2.78 -12.68
C HIS A 72 -7.10 4.21 -12.29
N ASN A 73 -8.01 5.17 -12.38
CA ASN A 73 -7.73 6.59 -12.08
C ASN A 73 -7.42 6.88 -10.61
N LEU A 74 -7.57 5.91 -9.71
CA LEU A 74 -7.17 6.04 -8.30
C LEU A 74 -5.67 5.79 -8.08
N PHE A 75 -4.98 5.26 -9.09
CA PHE A 75 -3.59 4.83 -9.00
C PHE A 75 -2.64 5.76 -9.79
N GLY A 76 -1.37 5.73 -9.40
CA GLY A 76 -0.29 6.47 -10.03
C GLY A 76 1.07 5.79 -9.83
N LEU A 77 2.12 6.40 -10.37
CA LEU A 77 3.49 5.95 -10.21
C LEU A 77 4.21 6.79 -9.15
N TYR A 78 4.80 6.10 -8.18
CA TYR A 78 5.53 6.68 -7.07
C TYR A 78 7.00 6.25 -7.10
N ASP A 79 7.91 7.21 -6.95
CA ASP A 79 9.34 6.95 -6.75
C ASP A 79 9.66 7.05 -5.26
N GLU A 80 9.88 5.90 -4.63
CA GLU A 80 10.20 5.84 -3.20
C GLU A 80 11.54 6.51 -2.87
N SER A 81 12.51 6.52 -3.80
CA SER A 81 13.84 7.07 -3.57
C SER A 81 13.83 8.60 -3.56
N ARG A 82 12.97 9.20 -4.38
CA ARG A 82 12.81 10.66 -4.53
C ARG A 82 11.59 11.20 -3.83
N THR A 83 10.81 10.33 -3.19
CA THR A 83 9.52 10.59 -2.56
C THR A 83 8.56 11.40 -3.45
N LEU A 84 8.52 11.05 -4.74
CA LEU A 84 7.87 11.84 -5.79
C LEU A 84 6.78 11.04 -6.52
N TRP A 85 5.65 11.68 -6.79
CA TRP A 85 4.62 11.19 -7.70
C TRP A 85 4.80 11.76 -9.10
N TYR A 86 4.56 10.94 -10.12
CA TYR A 86 4.56 11.40 -11.51
C TYR A 86 3.16 11.74 -11.99
N ALA A 87 3.03 12.88 -12.68
CA ALA A 87 1.79 13.25 -13.35
C ALA A 87 1.48 12.24 -14.49
N PRO A 88 0.20 11.95 -14.82
CA PRO A 88 -0.16 10.98 -15.86
C PRO A 88 0.47 11.29 -17.23
N ASN A 89 0.64 12.56 -17.56
CA ASN A 89 1.27 13.03 -18.80
C ASN A 89 2.80 13.11 -18.74
N HIS A 90 3.44 12.69 -17.63
CA HIS A 90 4.89 12.69 -17.53
C HIS A 90 5.48 11.69 -18.51
N PHE A 91 6.52 12.12 -19.25
CA PHE A 91 7.13 11.33 -20.31
C PHE A 91 8.46 10.73 -19.84
N PHE A 92 8.53 9.40 -19.79
CA PHE A 92 9.75 8.67 -19.52
C PHE A 92 10.42 8.31 -20.85
N LYS A 93 11.67 8.72 -21.01
CA LYS A 93 12.54 8.25 -22.09
C LYS A 93 13.51 7.22 -21.53
N ILE A 94 13.37 5.97 -21.98
CA ILE A 94 14.15 4.84 -21.46
C ILE A 94 15.28 4.53 -22.44
N THR A 95 16.51 4.59 -21.92
CA THR A 95 17.76 4.26 -22.61
C THR A 95 18.48 3.11 -21.90
N ASP A 96 19.54 2.59 -22.52
CA ASP A 96 20.32 1.48 -21.96
C ASP A 96 21.02 1.82 -20.61
N GLU A 97 21.20 3.12 -20.34
CA GLU A 97 21.75 3.66 -19.10
C GLU A 97 20.67 4.03 -18.06
N THR A 98 19.40 3.96 -18.44
CA THR A 98 18.29 4.31 -17.54
C THR A 98 18.20 3.27 -16.42
N CYS A 99 17.98 3.76 -15.20
CA CYS A 99 17.85 2.92 -14.01
C CYS A 99 16.80 3.57 -13.10
N ILE A 100 15.53 3.33 -13.41
CA ILE A 100 14.38 3.95 -12.71
C ILE A 100 13.58 2.84 -12.03
N LYS A 101 13.31 3.02 -10.74
CA LYS A 101 12.43 2.14 -9.96
C LYS A 101 11.20 2.91 -9.52
N LEU A 102 10.04 2.48 -9.99
CA LEU A 102 8.74 3.05 -9.63
C LEU A 102 7.90 2.01 -8.91
N HIS A 103 6.96 2.49 -8.10
CA HIS A 103 5.94 1.69 -7.46
C HIS A 103 4.57 2.10 -8.01
N TYR A 104 3.81 1.12 -8.48
CA TYR A 104 2.40 1.33 -8.80
C TYR A 104 1.62 1.44 -7.48
N ARG A 105 0.96 2.56 -7.23
CA ARG A 105 0.44 2.88 -5.89
C ARG A 105 -0.90 3.61 -5.99
N MET A 106 -1.83 3.29 -5.09
CA MET A 106 -3.06 4.07 -4.95
C MET A 106 -2.69 5.48 -4.45
N MET A 107 -3.02 6.49 -5.26
CA MET A 107 -2.71 7.90 -5.03
C MET A 107 -3.90 8.66 -4.47
N PHE A 108 -5.11 8.37 -4.97
CA PHE A 108 -6.34 9.02 -4.53
C PHE A 108 -7.11 8.10 -3.59
N TYR A 109 -7.23 8.53 -2.34
CA TYR A 109 -7.90 7.79 -1.27
C TYR A 109 -9.02 8.63 -0.67
N PHE A 110 -10.14 8.00 -0.34
CA PHE A 110 -11.30 8.65 0.28
C PHE A 110 -11.55 8.02 1.64
N THR A 111 -11.57 8.80 2.72
CA THR A 111 -11.85 8.24 4.05
C THR A 111 -13.26 7.65 4.13
N ASN A 112 -13.41 6.62 4.96
CA ASN A 112 -14.68 5.91 5.15
C ASN A 112 -15.34 5.39 3.85
N TRP A 113 -14.58 5.08 2.81
CA TRP A 113 -15.08 4.43 1.58
C TRP A 113 -15.78 3.08 1.84
N HIS A 114 -15.46 2.43 2.96
CA HIS A 114 -16.07 1.17 3.40
C HIS A 114 -17.38 1.40 4.20
N GLY A 115 -17.67 2.63 4.62
CA GLY A 115 -18.90 3.01 5.32
C GLY A 115 -19.15 2.35 6.68
N THR A 116 -18.08 1.96 7.40
CA THR A 116 -18.20 1.29 8.72
C THR A 116 -17.99 2.25 9.88
N SER A 117 -17.50 3.47 9.62
CA SER A 117 -17.43 4.51 10.65
C SER A 117 -18.76 5.25 10.71
N GLU A 118 -19.38 5.30 11.89
CA GLU A 118 -20.59 6.08 12.14
C GLU A 118 -20.29 7.58 12.31
N SER A 119 -19.04 7.93 12.61
CA SER A 119 -18.62 9.32 12.84
C SER A 119 -18.30 10.10 11.57
N GLU A 120 -18.18 9.43 10.42
CA GLU A 120 -17.81 10.01 9.14
C GLU A 120 -18.85 9.64 8.08
N SER A 121 -19.07 10.50 7.09
CA SER A 121 -19.95 10.16 5.96
C SER A 121 -19.34 9.05 5.10
N PRO A 122 -20.11 8.05 4.66
CA PRO A 122 -19.60 7.02 3.77
C PRO A 122 -19.43 7.55 2.34
N VAL A 123 -18.44 7.01 1.60
CA VAL A 123 -18.14 7.46 0.22
C VAL A 123 -18.51 6.38 -0.79
N TRP A 124 -19.31 6.74 -1.79
CA TRP A 124 -19.81 5.84 -2.83
C TRP A 124 -19.66 6.47 -4.21
N ARG A 125 -19.62 5.63 -5.24
CA ARG A 125 -19.80 6.08 -6.62
C ARG A 125 -21.28 6.31 -6.88
N HIS A 126 -21.60 7.41 -7.57
CA HIS A 126 -22.96 7.71 -7.96
C HIS A 126 -23.53 6.62 -8.89
N CYS A 127 -24.77 6.21 -8.65
CA CYS A 127 -25.48 5.22 -9.47
C CYS A 127 -26.85 5.77 -9.90
N ILE A 128 -27.25 5.55 -11.15
CA ILE A 128 -28.56 6.01 -11.64
C ILE A 128 -29.64 5.05 -11.11
N SER A 129 -30.55 5.58 -10.27
CA SER A 129 -31.59 4.82 -9.57
C SER A 129 -32.48 3.93 -10.48
N LYS A 130 -32.66 4.31 -11.75
CA LYS A 130 -33.48 3.57 -12.73
C LYS A 130 -32.93 2.20 -13.13
N LEU A 131 -31.63 1.94 -12.94
CA LEU A 131 -31.04 0.62 -13.18
C LEU A 131 -31.30 -0.37 -12.03
N ARG A 132 -31.65 0.13 -10.84
CA ARG A 132 -31.86 -0.66 -9.62
C ARG A 132 -33.34 -1.04 -9.48
N GLY A 133 -33.89 -1.63 -10.54
CA GLY A 133 -35.29 -2.08 -10.70
C GLY A 133 -36.13 -1.90 -9.45
N GLY A 134 -36.90 -0.80 -9.41
CA GLY A 134 -37.39 -0.22 -8.16
C GLY A 134 -38.18 -1.20 -7.31
N LEU A 135 -37.57 -1.72 -6.24
CA LEU A 135 -38.23 -2.42 -5.13
C LEU A 135 -37.22 -2.58 -3.97
N SER A 136 -37.09 -1.58 -3.09
CA SER A 136 -36.86 -1.82 -1.66
C SER A 136 -37.01 -0.54 -0.82
N PRO A 137 -37.92 -0.49 0.16
CA PRO A 137 -38.04 0.60 1.14
C PRO A 137 -37.02 0.46 2.28
N GLN A 138 -35.79 0.03 1.98
CA GLN A 138 -34.70 -0.15 2.94
C GLN A 138 -33.58 0.83 2.60
N LYS A 139 -33.00 1.45 3.64
CA LYS A 139 -31.90 2.43 3.63
C LYS A 139 -30.59 1.84 3.05
N VAL A 140 -30.62 1.28 1.85
CA VAL A 140 -29.41 0.80 1.17
C VAL A 140 -28.77 2.02 0.50
N PRO A 141 -27.47 2.30 0.75
CA PRO A 141 -26.78 3.44 0.15
C PRO A 141 -27.02 3.55 -1.36
N GLU A 142 -27.28 4.77 -1.81
CA GLU A 142 -27.66 5.12 -3.19
C GLU A 142 -26.46 5.14 -4.15
N GLY A 143 -25.55 4.18 -4.01
CA GLY A 143 -24.32 4.15 -4.79
C GLY A 143 -23.75 2.77 -4.99
N THR A 144 -22.77 2.68 -5.89
CA THR A 144 -21.93 1.50 -6.07
C THR A 144 -20.65 1.64 -5.23
N PRO A 145 -20.05 0.52 -4.78
CA PRO A 145 -18.79 0.55 -4.06
C PRO A 145 -17.70 1.31 -4.84
N LEU A 146 -16.85 2.06 -4.12
CA LEU A 146 -15.80 2.87 -4.73
C LEU A 146 -14.68 2.01 -5.35
N LEU A 147 -14.34 0.91 -4.68
CA LEU A 147 -13.26 -0.01 -5.04
C LEU A 147 -13.81 -1.35 -5.50
N ASP A 148 -13.22 -1.91 -6.56
CA ASP A 148 -13.43 -3.30 -6.94
C ASP A 148 -12.56 -4.26 -6.08
N SER A 149 -12.79 -5.57 -6.21
CA SER A 149 -12.08 -6.58 -5.41
C SER A 149 -10.55 -6.48 -5.56
N ALA A 150 -10.04 -6.30 -6.78
CA ALA A 150 -8.60 -6.23 -7.02
C ALA A 150 -7.97 -4.97 -6.41
N SER A 151 -8.65 -3.82 -6.48
CA SER A 151 -8.21 -2.58 -5.85
C SER A 151 -8.20 -2.67 -4.33
N LEU A 152 -9.16 -3.39 -3.75
CA LEU A 152 -9.20 -3.66 -2.31
C LEU A 152 -8.01 -4.52 -1.85
N ASP A 153 -7.75 -5.61 -2.56
CA ASP A 153 -6.60 -6.48 -2.26
C ASP A 153 -5.29 -5.70 -2.40
N TYR A 154 -5.15 -4.92 -3.48
CA TYR A 154 -3.96 -4.10 -3.71
C TYR A 154 -3.74 -3.08 -2.58
N LEU A 155 -4.80 -2.38 -2.20
CA LEU A 155 -4.78 -1.39 -1.12
C LEU A 155 -4.40 -2.03 0.22
N PHE A 156 -4.88 -3.25 0.50
CA PHE A 156 -4.51 -4.00 1.69
C PHE A 156 -3.00 -4.26 1.76
N PHE A 157 -2.41 -4.82 0.70
CA PHE A 157 -0.97 -5.11 0.69
C PHE A 157 -0.10 -3.85 0.68
N GLN A 158 -0.56 -2.79 -0.02
CA GLN A 158 0.08 -1.48 0.06
C GLN A 158 0.09 -0.95 1.51
N GLY A 159 -1.04 -1.05 2.21
CA GLY A 159 -1.15 -0.64 3.62
C GLY A 159 -0.26 -1.47 4.55
N GLN A 160 -0.16 -2.78 4.34
CA GLN A 160 0.77 -3.64 5.09
C GLN A 160 2.23 -3.23 4.89
N HIS A 161 2.62 -2.96 3.64
CA HIS A 161 3.96 -2.50 3.32
C HIS A 161 4.27 -1.15 3.99
N ASP A 162 3.33 -0.20 3.93
CA ASP A 162 3.48 1.12 4.55
C ASP A 162 3.62 1.03 6.08
N PHE A 163 2.85 0.14 6.72
CA PHE A 163 2.97 -0.14 8.14
C PHE A 163 4.35 -0.66 8.52
N GLN A 164 4.84 -1.66 7.76
CA GLN A 164 6.14 -2.27 8.00
C GLN A 164 7.29 -1.27 7.79
N LYS A 165 7.15 -0.34 6.84
CA LYS A 165 8.12 0.74 6.60
C LYS A 165 7.95 1.95 7.52
N GLY A 166 6.96 1.95 8.42
CA GLY A 166 6.67 3.09 9.30
C GLY A 166 6.14 4.33 8.56
N LEU A 167 5.64 4.17 7.34
CA LEU A 167 5.02 5.24 6.54
C LEU A 167 3.58 5.54 6.99
N ALA A 168 2.98 4.64 7.76
CA ALA A 168 1.68 4.84 8.41
C ALA A 168 1.87 5.17 9.89
N VAL A 169 1.36 6.32 10.35
CA VAL A 169 1.52 6.79 11.73
C VAL A 169 0.50 6.12 12.66
N VAL A 170 0.84 5.00 13.28
CA VAL A 170 -0.05 4.33 14.23
C VAL A 170 -0.47 5.32 15.34
N ARG A 171 -1.78 5.55 15.51
CA ARG A 171 -2.29 6.39 16.61
C ARG A 171 -1.79 5.81 17.94
N SER A 172 -1.38 6.67 18.86
CA SER A 172 -1.07 6.26 20.23
C SER A 172 -2.32 5.66 20.89
N GLN A 173 -2.19 4.46 21.44
CA GLN A 173 -3.26 3.68 22.07
C GLN A 173 -4.01 4.51 23.13
N GLN A 174 -5.33 4.62 23.01
CA GLN A 174 -6.16 5.34 23.99
C GLN A 174 -6.95 4.40 24.92
N SER A 175 -7.02 3.07 24.69
CA SER A 175 -7.64 2.14 25.67
C SER A 175 -7.22 0.66 25.53
N GLU A 176 -7.30 -0.08 26.64
CA GLU A 176 -7.09 -1.55 26.71
C GLU A 176 -8.05 -2.37 25.81
N ALA A 177 -9.23 -1.85 25.47
CA ALA A 177 -10.22 -2.55 24.65
C ALA A 177 -9.77 -2.78 23.19
N GLU A 178 -8.86 -1.94 22.68
CA GLU A 178 -8.25 -2.11 21.35
C GLU A 178 -7.19 -3.24 21.33
N GLN A 179 -6.62 -3.62 22.48
CA GLN A 179 -5.55 -4.62 22.56
C GLN A 179 -6.06 -6.06 22.32
N LEU A 180 -7.30 -6.37 22.70
CA LEU A 180 -7.85 -7.73 22.64
C LEU A 180 -8.42 -8.15 21.26
N HIS A 181 -8.60 -7.21 20.34
CA HIS A 181 -9.23 -7.47 19.04
C HIS A 181 -8.26 -7.53 17.85
N LEU A 182 -6.99 -7.17 18.05
CA LEU A 182 -5.98 -7.09 17.00
C LEU A 182 -5.70 -8.40 16.22
N PRO A 183 -5.77 -9.62 16.79
CA PRO A 183 -5.42 -10.81 16.03
C PRO A 183 -6.54 -11.35 15.09
N PHE A 184 -7.76 -10.80 15.12
CA PHE A 184 -8.90 -11.39 14.40
C PHE A 184 -9.53 -10.53 13.29
N LEU A 185 -9.03 -9.32 13.02
CA LEU A 185 -9.74 -8.39 12.14
C LEU A 185 -8.96 -8.06 10.87
N ARG A 186 -9.04 -8.97 9.88
CA ARG A 186 -8.69 -8.67 8.49
C ARG A 186 -9.35 -7.38 7.94
N PRO A 187 -10.57 -6.98 8.36
CA PRO A 187 -11.17 -5.70 7.97
C PRO A 187 -10.72 -4.48 8.79
N ASN A 188 -10.45 -4.62 10.10
CA ASN A 188 -10.11 -3.47 10.95
C ASN A 188 -8.63 -3.10 10.90
N LEU A 189 -7.76 -3.97 10.39
CA LEU A 189 -6.38 -3.60 10.08
C LEU A 189 -6.35 -2.47 9.04
N LEU A 190 -7.19 -2.54 7.99
CA LEU A 190 -7.36 -1.43 7.04
C LEU A 190 -7.78 -0.15 7.78
N GLN A 191 -8.76 -0.23 8.69
CA GLN A 191 -9.23 0.94 9.42
C GLN A 191 -8.18 1.58 10.34
N LEU A 192 -7.33 0.76 10.98
CA LEU A 192 -6.20 1.23 11.79
C LEU A 192 -5.06 1.78 10.93
N LEU A 193 -4.79 1.16 9.78
CA LEU A 193 -3.79 1.58 8.80
C LEU A 193 -4.20 2.86 8.06
N PHE A 194 -5.49 3.10 7.84
CA PHE A 194 -5.97 4.24 7.06
C PHE A 194 -6.49 5.42 7.88
N LYS A 195 -6.78 5.26 9.19
CA LYS A 195 -6.94 6.41 10.11
C LYS A 195 -5.68 7.26 10.26
N THR A 196 -4.57 6.84 9.62
CA THR A 196 -3.22 7.34 9.83
C THR A 196 -2.51 7.79 8.55
N GLN A 197 -3.11 7.57 7.38
CA GLN A 197 -2.63 8.17 6.13
C GLN A 197 -3.13 9.62 6.04
N ASN A 198 -2.24 10.53 6.47
CA ASN A 198 -2.12 11.94 6.10
C ASN A 198 -3.02 13.01 6.75
N PRO A 199 -2.45 13.83 7.67
CA PRO A 199 -2.95 15.17 7.97
C PRO A 199 -2.46 16.25 6.97
N GLY A 200 -1.76 15.89 5.90
CA GLY A 200 -1.06 16.82 5.00
C GLY A 200 -1.63 17.00 3.58
N TRP A 201 -2.75 16.36 3.23
CA TRP A 201 -3.40 16.59 1.94
C TRP A 201 -4.69 17.35 2.19
N ASN A 202 -4.66 18.64 1.90
CA ASN A 202 -5.86 19.47 1.88
C ASN A 202 -6.90 18.75 1.02
N THR A 203 -8.01 18.43 1.67
CA THR A 203 -9.28 18.11 1.06
C THR A 203 -9.49 19.07 -0.12
N LEU A 204 -9.60 18.54 -1.33
CA LEU A 204 -10.27 19.24 -2.41
C LEU A 204 -11.75 19.33 -2.00
N GLU A 205 -12.08 20.30 -1.15
CA GLU A 205 -13.47 20.68 -0.94
C GLU A 205 -13.99 21.18 -2.29
N PRO A 206 -15.12 20.66 -2.81
CA PRO A 206 -15.79 21.29 -3.93
C PRO A 206 -16.15 22.73 -3.52
N PRO A 207 -16.04 23.72 -4.43
CA PRO A 207 -16.40 25.09 -4.11
C PRO A 207 -17.85 25.12 -3.63
N ARG A 208 -18.03 25.61 -2.40
CA ARG A 208 -19.35 25.96 -1.88
C ARG A 208 -19.84 27.15 -2.70
N ASN A 209 -20.91 26.94 -3.48
CA ASN A 209 -21.75 28.02 -3.96
C ASN A 209 -22.64 28.53 -2.82
#